data_AF-A0A812IYV8-F1
#
_entry.id   AF-A0A812IYV8-F1
#
_cell.length_a   1.000
_cell.length_b   1.000
_cell.length_c   1.000
_cell.angle_alpha   90.00
_cell.angle_beta   90.00
_cell.angle_gamma   90.00
#
_symmetry.space_group_name_H-M   'P 1'
#
loop_
_entity.id
_entity.type
_entity.pdbx_description
1 polymer ?
#
loop_
_entity_poly.entity_id
_entity_poly.type
_entity_poly.pdbx_seq_one_letter_code
_entity_poly.pdbx_strand_id
1 'polypeptide(L)'
;MAAELARQLGVPGPASRILLKPHDTAEWEQLSARALEVCPPLAEVLQKKMSMLLLQFVPGQNLESEVETFQGPNLANACHKLGRLFILDLLLGNADRLPLHSLGWRGNPGNVLWSDGRCVPIDAVVARRPPKLLVREMDQKAAWLLELVLLDRASAQQARAA
;
A
#
# COMPACT_ATOMS: atom_id res chain seq x y z
N MET A 1 3.24 2.99 10.51
CA MET A 1 4.51 3.15 9.76
C MET A 1 4.28 3.21 8.25
N ALA A 2 3.77 2.15 7.60
CA ALA A 2 3.55 2.15 6.15
C ALA A 2 2.65 3.30 5.65
N ALA A 3 1.53 3.56 6.34
CA ALA A 3 0.63 4.67 6.01
C ALA A 3 1.31 6.05 6.12
N GLU A 4 2.18 6.24 7.12
CA GLU A 4 2.90 7.51 7.28
C GLU A 4 3.95 7.69 6.19
N LEU A 5 4.69 6.64 5.83
CA LEU A 5 5.64 6.71 4.71
C LEU A 5 4.93 6.96 3.37
N ALA A 6 3.78 6.32 3.16
CA ALA A 6 2.93 6.56 1.99
C ALA A 6 2.53 8.04 1.89
N ARG A 7 2.09 8.63 3.01
CA ARG A 7 1.75 10.06 3.11
C ARG A 7 2.93 10.97 2.72
N GLN A 8 4.14 10.67 3.21
CA GLN A 8 5.35 11.43 2.88
C GLN A 8 5.72 11.35 1.40
N LEU A 9 5.42 10.22 0.73
CA LEU A 9 5.64 10.03 -0.70
C LEU A 9 4.48 10.54 -1.57
N GLY A 10 3.43 11.11 -0.97
CA GLY A 10 2.23 11.52 -1.68
C GLY A 10 1.49 10.36 -2.35
N VAL A 11 1.59 9.17 -1.75
CA VAL A 11 0.81 7.98 -2.11
C VAL A 11 -0.43 7.95 -1.21
N PRO A 12 -1.65 8.12 -1.76
CA PRO A 12 -2.85 8.19 -0.96
C PRO A 12 -3.18 6.81 -0.40
N GLY A 13 -3.51 6.71 0.90
CA GLY A 13 -3.98 5.47 1.50
C GLY A 13 -5.41 5.63 2.02
N PRO A 14 -6.15 4.53 2.25
CA PRO A 14 -7.41 4.59 2.98
C PRO A 14 -7.17 5.19 4.36
N ALA A 15 -8.05 6.09 4.81
CA ALA A 15 -8.03 6.50 6.20
C ALA A 15 -8.18 5.24 7.08
N SER A 16 -7.35 5.13 8.11
CA SER A 16 -7.32 3.93 8.96
C SER A 16 -7.17 4.30 10.42
N ARG A 17 -7.80 3.51 11.29
CA ARG A 17 -7.60 3.63 12.73
C ARG A 17 -7.71 2.26 13.38
N ILE A 18 -6.91 2.06 14.42
CA ILE A 18 -6.99 0.87 15.27
C ILE A 18 -7.97 1.19 16.40
N LEU A 19 -8.96 0.33 16.57
CA LEU A 19 -9.90 0.39 17.67
C LEU A 19 -9.57 -0.75 18.64
N LEU A 20 -9.43 -0.41 19.93
CA LEU A 20 -9.05 -1.33 21.00
C LEU A 20 -10.22 -1.53 21.94
N LYS A 21 -10.71 -2.77 22.07
CA LYS A 21 -11.87 -3.11 22.92
C LYS A 21 -11.79 -2.55 24.36
N PRO A 22 -10.61 -2.57 25.04
CA PRO A 22 -10.48 -2.03 26.39
C PRO A 22 -10.59 -0.51 26.50
N HIS A 23 -10.37 0.23 25.41
CA HIS A 23 -10.33 1.69 25.41
C HIS A 23 -11.53 2.32 24.68
N ASP A 24 -12.07 1.63 23.68
CA ASP A 24 -13.11 2.11 22.79
C ASP A 24 -14.41 1.30 22.94
N THR A 25 -14.74 0.90 24.18
CA THR A 25 -15.81 -0.09 24.46
C THR A 25 -17.17 0.29 23.87
N ALA A 26 -17.60 1.55 24.03
CA ALA A 26 -18.89 1.99 23.54
C ALA A 26 -19.01 1.86 22.01
N GLU A 27 -17.97 2.25 21.28
CA GLU A 27 -17.96 2.11 19.83
C GLU A 27 -17.81 0.64 19.39
N TRP A 28 -17.01 -0.15 20.11
CA TRP A 28 -16.89 -1.60 19.87
C TRP A 28 -18.24 -2.29 19.94
N GLU A 29 -19.04 -1.99 20.97
CA GLU A 29 -20.37 -2.57 21.18
C GLU A 29 -21.35 -2.16 20.07
N GLN A 30 -21.36 -0.88 19.69
CA GLN A 30 -22.17 -0.38 18.58
C GLN A 30 -21.84 -1.09 17.25
N LEU A 31 -20.55 -1.21 16.93
CA LEU A 31 -20.09 -1.90 15.72
C LEU A 31 -20.41 -3.40 15.77
N SER A 32 -20.27 -4.02 16.94
CA SER A 32 -20.57 -5.46 17.11
C SER A 32 -22.07 -5.75 16.97
N ALA A 33 -22.92 -4.87 17.49
CA ALA A 33 -24.38 -4.97 17.33
C ALA A 33 -24.78 -4.80 15.86
N ARG A 34 -24.23 -3.81 15.16
CA ARG A 34 -24.46 -3.63 13.71
C ARG A 34 -23.92 -4.79 12.89
N ALA A 35 -22.74 -5.31 13.22
CA ALA A 35 -22.19 -6.50 12.57
C ALA A 35 -23.13 -7.70 12.71
N LEU A 36 -23.79 -7.89 13.86
CA LEU A 36 -24.75 -8.97 14.06
C LEU A 36 -25.96 -8.87 13.11
N GLU A 37 -26.41 -7.65 12.82
CA GLU A 37 -27.53 -7.39 11.89
C GLU A 37 -27.16 -7.66 10.43
N VAL A 38 -25.95 -7.25 10.00
CA VAL A 38 -25.57 -7.25 8.57
C VAL A 38 -24.68 -8.43 8.17
N CYS A 39 -23.90 -8.98 9.10
CA CYS A 39 -22.93 -10.04 8.87
C CYS A 39 -22.64 -10.81 10.18
N PRO A 40 -23.53 -11.75 10.60
CA PRO A 40 -23.35 -12.51 11.83
C PRO A 40 -21.97 -13.17 11.99
N PRO A 41 -21.34 -13.75 10.94
CA PRO A 41 -19.99 -14.31 11.05
C PRO A 41 -18.93 -13.29 11.46
N LEU A 42 -19.06 -12.03 11.03
CA LEU A 42 -18.16 -10.96 11.47
C LEU A 42 -18.32 -10.67 12.96
N ALA A 43 -19.56 -10.63 13.46
CA ALA A 43 -19.85 -10.40 14.88
C ALA A 43 -19.22 -11.48 15.77
N GLU A 44 -19.29 -12.76 15.36
CA GLU A 44 -18.63 -13.87 16.06
C GLU A 44 -17.11 -13.73 16.12
N VAL A 45 -16.49 -13.24 15.05
CA VAL A 45 -15.04 -12.96 15.03
C VAL A 45 -14.73 -11.81 15.98
N LEU A 46 -15.50 -10.73 15.95
CA LEU A 46 -15.29 -9.57 16.82
C LEU A 46 -15.41 -9.93 18.31
N GLN A 47 -16.28 -10.85 18.70
CA GLN A 47 -16.36 -11.31 20.10
C GLN A 47 -15.02 -11.86 20.63
N LYS A 48 -14.22 -12.48 19.75
CA LYS A 48 -12.95 -13.15 20.09
C LYS A 48 -11.73 -12.22 19.97
N LYS A 49 -11.88 -11.01 19.43
CA LYS A 49 -10.78 -10.07 19.18
C LYS A 49 -10.77 -8.95 20.21
N MET A 50 -9.57 -8.40 20.44
CA MET A 50 -9.36 -7.24 21.33
C MET A 50 -8.97 -5.98 20.56
N SER A 51 -8.70 -6.12 19.27
CA SER A 51 -8.39 -5.03 18.36
C SER A 51 -9.06 -5.26 17.01
N MET A 52 -9.42 -4.18 16.35
CA MET A 52 -9.84 -4.18 14.95
C MET A 52 -9.21 -3.02 14.21
N LEU A 53 -8.96 -3.21 12.91
CA LEU A 53 -8.55 -2.15 12.02
C LEU A 53 -9.79 -1.63 11.29
N LEU A 54 -10.17 -0.39 11.56
CA LEU A 54 -11.20 0.31 10.79
C LEU A 54 -10.53 0.96 9.58
N LEU A 55 -11.05 0.67 8.39
CA LEU A 55 -10.58 1.21 7.13
C LEU A 55 -11.71 1.96 6.44
N GLN A 56 -11.37 3.11 5.88
CA GLN A 56 -12.24 3.81 4.95
C GLN A 56 -12.55 2.91 3.76
N PHE A 57 -13.83 2.84 3.40
CA PHE A 57 -14.24 2.25 2.13
C PHE A 57 -13.74 3.11 0.97
N VAL A 58 -13.00 2.50 0.05
CA VAL A 58 -12.47 3.16 -1.16
C VAL A 58 -13.24 2.62 -2.36
N PRO A 59 -14.10 3.44 -3.00
CA PRO A 59 -14.81 3.01 -4.20
C PRO A 59 -13.84 2.95 -5.38
N GLY A 60 -13.83 1.86 -6.14
CA GLY A 60 -12.93 1.73 -7.26
C GLY A 60 -12.75 0.29 -7.72
N GLN A 61 -11.87 0.10 -8.69
CA GLN A 61 -11.48 -1.21 -9.21
C GLN A 61 -10.05 -1.51 -8.78
N ASN A 62 -9.67 -2.79 -8.76
CA ASN A 62 -8.28 -3.14 -8.57
C ASN A 62 -7.48 -2.90 -9.86
N LEU A 63 -6.15 -2.87 -9.74
CA LEU A 63 -5.25 -2.61 -10.86
C LEU A 63 -5.33 -3.67 -11.97
N GLU A 64 -5.78 -4.90 -11.65
CA GLU A 64 -5.97 -5.96 -12.65
C GLU A 64 -7.13 -5.68 -13.61
N SER A 65 -8.17 -5.00 -13.10
CA SER A 65 -9.41 -4.74 -13.84
C SER A 65 -9.45 -3.33 -14.44
N GLU A 66 -8.58 -2.42 -13.98
CA GLU A 66 -8.52 -1.04 -14.43
C GLU A 66 -7.76 -0.92 -15.76
N VAL A 67 -8.48 -0.62 -16.85
CA VAL A 67 -7.90 -0.51 -18.21
C VAL A 67 -7.95 0.92 -18.73
N GLU A 68 -9.02 1.68 -18.42
CA GLU A 68 -9.28 3.00 -19.01
C GLU A 68 -8.22 4.03 -18.60
N THR A 69 -7.78 3.99 -17.35
CA THR A 69 -6.79 4.95 -16.85
C THR A 69 -5.40 4.77 -17.50
N PHE A 70 -5.11 3.56 -17.99
CA PHE A 70 -3.84 3.25 -18.68
C PHE A 70 -3.91 3.50 -20.19
N GLN A 71 -4.93 4.22 -20.66
CA GLN A 71 -5.08 4.60 -22.06
C GLN A 71 -5.14 6.12 -22.24
N GLY A 72 -4.67 6.56 -23.41
CA GLY A 72 -4.78 7.96 -23.83
C GLY A 72 -4.06 8.96 -22.91
N PRO A 73 -4.64 10.15 -22.65
CA PRO A 73 -3.96 11.25 -21.98
C PRO A 73 -3.67 11.00 -20.49
N ASN A 74 -4.37 10.05 -19.87
CA ASN A 74 -4.23 9.75 -18.44
C ASN A 74 -3.02 8.85 -18.12
N LEU A 75 -2.46 8.17 -19.13
CA LEU A 75 -1.39 7.19 -18.96
C LEU A 75 -0.18 7.77 -18.23
N ALA A 76 0.33 8.93 -18.63
CA ALA A 76 1.51 9.53 -18.01
C ALA A 76 1.29 9.81 -16.50
N ASN A 77 0.11 10.29 -16.15
CA ASN A 77 -0.26 10.55 -14.76
C ASN A 77 -0.46 9.25 -13.97
N ALA A 78 -1.00 8.22 -14.62
CA ALA A 78 -1.16 6.90 -14.02
C ALA A 78 0.19 6.24 -13.72
N CYS A 79 1.10 6.25 -14.69
CA CYS A 79 2.48 5.77 -14.53
C CYS A 79 3.23 6.52 -13.43
N HIS A 80 3.06 7.84 -13.32
CA HIS A 80 3.67 8.63 -12.25
C HIS A 80 3.18 8.20 -10.85
N LYS A 81 1.88 7.94 -10.71
CA LYS A 81 1.29 7.46 -9.45
C LYS A 81 1.76 6.05 -9.09
N LEU A 82 1.79 5.14 -10.07
CA LEU A 82 2.36 3.80 -9.89
C LEU A 82 3.84 3.87 -9.55
N GLY A 83 4.61 4.78 -10.14
CA GLY A 83 6.02 4.97 -9.81
C GLY A 83 6.24 5.38 -8.35
N ARG A 84 5.38 6.24 -7.79
CA ARG A 84 5.41 6.57 -6.36
C ARG A 84 5.10 5.37 -5.47
N LEU A 85 4.10 4.57 -5.86
CA LEU A 85 3.78 3.32 -5.17
C LEU A 85 4.96 2.35 -5.23
N PHE A 86 5.60 2.22 -6.39
CA PHE A 86 6.77 1.35 -6.56
C PHE A 86 7.93 1.74 -5.63
N ILE A 87 8.20 3.04 -5.49
CA ILE A 87 9.21 3.54 -4.54
C ILE A 87 8.80 3.25 -3.09
N LEU A 88 7.52 3.40 -2.75
CA LEU A 88 7.02 2.98 -1.44
C LEU A 88 7.26 1.49 -1.20
N ASP A 89 6.96 0.63 -2.19
CA ASP A 89 7.14 -0.81 -2.07
C ASP A 89 8.62 -1.21 -1.94
N LEU A 90 9.53 -0.56 -2.66
CA LEU A 90 10.97 -0.74 -2.48
C LEU A 90 11.43 -0.38 -1.06
N LEU A 91 10.95 0.74 -0.52
CA LEU A 91 11.31 1.19 0.83
C LEU A 91 10.76 0.26 1.93
N LEU A 92 9.56 -0.26 1.73
CA LEU A 92 8.92 -1.20 2.65
C LEU A 92 9.41 -2.65 2.48
N GLY A 93 10.10 -2.96 1.37
CA GLY A 93 10.37 -4.34 0.95
C GLY A 93 9.08 -5.12 0.66
N ASN A 94 8.05 -4.44 0.16
CA ASN A 94 6.74 -5.04 -0.05
C ASN A 94 6.66 -5.77 -1.40
N ALA A 95 6.98 -7.06 -1.38
CA ALA A 95 6.94 -7.94 -2.55
C ALA A 95 5.53 -8.37 -2.99
N ASP A 96 4.49 -7.98 -2.25
CA ASP A 96 3.14 -8.50 -2.42
C ASP A 96 2.32 -7.68 -3.41
N ARG A 97 2.55 -6.39 -3.60
CA ARG A 97 1.72 -5.55 -4.48
C ARG A 97 2.10 -5.63 -5.95
N LEU A 98 3.20 -4.97 -6.33
CA LEU A 98 3.61 -4.86 -7.71
C LEU A 98 4.50 -6.04 -8.13
N PRO A 99 4.24 -6.68 -9.30
CA PRO A 99 5.10 -7.72 -9.81
C PRO A 99 6.45 -7.13 -10.26
N LEU A 100 7.55 -7.73 -9.81
CA LEU A 100 8.89 -7.38 -10.24
C LEU A 100 9.81 -8.60 -10.23
N HIS A 101 9.88 -9.27 -11.39
CA HIS A 101 10.60 -10.53 -11.53
C HIS A 101 12.11 -10.43 -11.24
N SER A 102 12.74 -9.28 -11.49
CA SER A 102 14.16 -9.07 -11.18
C SER A 102 14.47 -9.09 -9.67
N LEU A 103 13.47 -8.81 -8.83
CA LEU A 103 13.52 -8.96 -7.37
C LEU A 103 12.87 -10.25 -6.87
N GLY A 104 12.35 -11.11 -7.77
CA GLY A 104 11.58 -12.28 -7.41
C GLY A 104 10.19 -11.97 -6.83
N TRP A 105 9.68 -10.75 -7.03
CA TRP A 105 8.36 -10.36 -6.55
C TRP A 105 7.29 -10.88 -7.49
N ARG A 106 6.46 -11.81 -7.00
CA ARG A 106 5.32 -12.33 -7.75
C ARG A 106 4.25 -11.26 -7.96
N GLY A 107 4.03 -10.41 -6.94
CA GLY A 107 2.98 -9.40 -6.95
C GLY A 107 1.57 -9.98 -6.85
N ASN A 108 0.66 -9.08 -6.49
CA ASN A 108 -0.79 -9.23 -6.40
C ASN A 108 -1.35 -7.82 -6.69
N PRO A 109 -1.54 -7.47 -7.97
CA PRO A 109 -2.08 -6.16 -8.35
C PRO A 109 -3.49 -5.92 -7.79
N GLY A 110 -4.19 -6.97 -7.33
CA GLY A 110 -5.41 -6.87 -6.51
C GLY A 110 -5.27 -5.98 -5.27
N ASN A 111 -4.06 -5.85 -4.71
CA ASN A 111 -3.76 -5.02 -3.54
C ASN A 111 -3.48 -3.54 -3.88
N VAL A 112 -3.84 -3.12 -5.09
CA VAL A 112 -3.79 -1.72 -5.53
C VAL A 112 -5.15 -1.36 -6.10
N LEU A 113 -5.82 -0.40 -5.48
CA LEU A 113 -7.10 0.13 -5.96
C LEU A 113 -6.87 1.37 -6.82
N TRP A 114 -7.71 1.56 -7.82
CA TRP A 114 -7.82 2.75 -8.62
C TRP A 114 -9.16 3.43 -8.38
N SER A 115 -9.11 4.66 -7.89
CA SER A 115 -10.30 5.37 -7.39
C SER A 115 -10.20 6.86 -7.72
N ASP A 116 -11.08 7.36 -8.57
CA ASP A 116 -11.15 8.80 -8.92
C ASP A 116 -9.78 9.33 -9.36
N GLY A 117 -9.14 8.60 -10.28
CA GLY A 117 -7.80 8.90 -10.77
C GLY A 117 -6.68 8.71 -9.74
N ARG A 118 -6.93 8.17 -8.55
CA ARG A 118 -5.90 7.95 -7.51
C ARG A 118 -5.48 6.49 -7.47
N CYS A 119 -4.18 6.27 -7.29
CA CYS A 119 -3.61 4.95 -6.99
C CYS A 119 -3.57 4.76 -5.47
N VAL A 120 -4.44 3.90 -4.94
CA VAL A 120 -4.64 3.69 -3.51
C VAL A 120 -4.16 2.27 -3.15
N PRO A 121 -2.93 2.10 -2.64
CA PRO A 121 -2.48 0.81 -2.17
C PRO A 121 -3.21 0.38 -0.90
N ILE A 122 -3.53 -0.90 -0.83
CA ILE A 122 -4.05 -1.58 0.35
C ILE A 122 -3.05 -2.66 0.81
N ASP A 123 -3.35 -3.29 1.94
CA ASP A 123 -2.61 -4.44 2.48
C ASP A 123 -1.08 -4.27 2.48
N ALA A 124 -0.62 -3.10 2.96
CA ALA A 124 0.80 -2.81 3.05
C ALA A 124 1.50 -3.75 4.03
N VAL A 125 2.45 -4.53 3.51
CA VAL A 125 3.36 -5.35 4.32
C VAL A 125 4.70 -4.64 4.44
N VAL A 126 5.28 -4.67 5.63
CA VAL A 126 6.67 -4.28 5.85
C VAL A 126 7.49 -5.53 6.05
N ALA A 127 8.45 -5.78 5.17
CA ALA A 127 9.35 -6.91 5.32
C ALA A 127 10.13 -6.78 6.64
N ARG A 128 10.13 -7.86 7.44
CA ARG A 128 10.99 -7.93 8.61
C ARG A 128 12.43 -8.09 8.13
N ARG A 129 13.27 -7.09 8.41
CA ARG A 129 14.70 -7.21 8.10
C ARG A 129 15.35 -8.23 9.03
N PRO A 130 16.15 -9.18 8.51
CA PRO A 130 17.01 -10.00 9.33
C PRO A 130 17.99 -9.14 10.15
N PRO A 131 18.55 -9.65 11.26
CA PRO A 131 19.64 -8.99 11.97
C PRO A 131 20.77 -8.59 11.00
N LYS A 132 21.47 -7.48 11.26
CA LYS A 132 22.39 -6.74 10.36
C LYS A 132 23.44 -7.57 9.57
N LEU A 133 23.65 -8.83 9.92
CA LEU A 133 24.61 -9.74 9.28
C LEU A 133 24.01 -10.65 8.20
N LEU A 134 22.69 -10.68 8.05
CA LEU A 134 21.97 -11.51 7.07
C LEU A 134 21.26 -10.63 6.04
N VAL A 135 22.03 -9.83 5.29
CA VAL A 135 21.48 -9.11 4.13
C VAL A 135 21.12 -10.13 3.06
N ARG A 136 19.85 -10.19 2.66
CA ARG A 136 19.40 -11.07 1.58
C ARG A 136 19.69 -10.42 0.23
N GLU A 137 19.96 -11.23 -0.79
CA GLU A 137 20.20 -10.78 -2.16
C GLU A 137 19.06 -9.86 -2.68
N MET A 138 17.82 -10.18 -2.33
CA MET A 138 16.65 -9.36 -2.66
C MET A 138 16.72 -7.94 -2.06
N ASP A 139 17.15 -7.82 -0.80
CA ASP A 139 17.26 -6.53 -0.11
C ASP A 139 18.33 -5.65 -0.77
N GLN A 140 19.44 -6.27 -1.19
CA GLN A 140 20.52 -5.59 -1.89
C GLN A 140 20.08 -5.09 -3.27
N LYS A 141 19.37 -5.92 -4.04
CA LYS A 141 18.82 -5.51 -5.34
C LYS A 141 17.77 -4.40 -5.20
N ALA A 142 16.92 -4.45 -4.17
CA ALA A 142 15.96 -3.38 -3.89
C ALA A 142 16.67 -2.05 -3.55
N ALA A 143 17.75 -2.10 -2.77
CA ALA A 143 18.57 -0.93 -2.46
C ALA A 143 19.23 -0.33 -3.72
N TRP A 144 19.80 -1.17 -4.60
CA TRP A 144 20.38 -0.72 -5.86
C TRP A 144 19.36 -0.09 -6.81
N LEU A 145 18.16 -0.68 -6.92
CA LEU A 145 17.09 -0.08 -7.71
C LEU A 145 16.66 1.27 -7.16
N LEU A 146 16.55 1.39 -5.84
CA LEU A 146 16.22 2.67 -5.20
C LEU A 146 17.32 3.71 -5.46
N GLU A 147 18.59 3.32 -5.34
CA GLU A 147 19.74 4.19 -5.64
C GLU A 147 19.71 4.65 -7.10
N LEU A 148 19.49 3.74 -8.05
CA LEU A 148 19.36 4.06 -9.46
C LEU A 148 18.26 5.10 -9.71
N VAL A 149 17.08 4.93 -9.12
CA VAL A 149 15.97 5.88 -9.28
C VAL A 149 16.31 7.25 -8.69
N LEU A 150 17.00 7.30 -7.56
CA LEU A 150 17.40 8.56 -6.93
C LEU A 150 18.48 9.29 -7.74
N LEU A 151 19.46 8.56 -8.29
CA LEU A 151 20.52 9.11 -9.13
C LEU A 151 20.00 9.59 -10.50
N ASP A 152 19.07 8.85 -11.09
CA ASP A 152 18.41 9.27 -12.34
C ASP A 152 17.62 10.56 -12.14
N ARG A 153 16.93 10.70 -11.00
CA ARG A 153 16.22 11.95 -10.66
C ARG A 153 17.17 13.14 -10.52
N ALA A 154 18.33 12.96 -9.86
CA ALA A 154 19.34 14.01 -9.75
C ALA A 154 19.89 14.40 -11.13
N SER A 155 20.15 13.40 -11.99
CA SER A 155 20.62 13.60 -13.37
C SER A 155 19.56 14.33 -14.23
N ALA A 156 18.29 13.95 -14.10
CA ALA A 156 17.17 14.60 -14.80
C ALA A 156 16.89 16.02 -14.30
N GLN A 157 17.13 16.30 -13.01
CA GLN A 157 17.04 17.66 -12.45
C GLN A 157 18.19 18.55 -12.93
N GLN A 158 19.40 18.01 -13.05
CA GLN A 158 20.56 18.72 -13.61
C GLN A 158 20.37 19.04 -15.10
N ALA A 159 19.84 18.11 -15.90
CA ALA A 159 19.57 18.32 -17.32
C ALA A 159 18.44 19.34 -17.61
N ARG A 160 17.57 19.62 -16.63
CA ARG A 160 16.53 20.67 -16.74
C ARG A 160 17.01 22.07 -16.35
N ALA A 161 18.18 22.17 -15.70
CA ALA A 161 18.77 23.43 -15.23
C ALA A 161 19.91 23.93 -16.13
N ALA A 162 20.30 23.15 -17.14
CA ALA A 162 21.24 23.49 -18.20
C ALA A 162 20.47 23.89 -19.48
#